data_AF-A0A0F5VHY1-F1
#
_entry.id   AF-A0A0F5VHY1-F1
#
_cell.length_a   1.000
_cell.length_b   1.000
_cell.length_c   1.000
_cell.angle_alpha   90.00
_cell.angle_beta   90.00
_cell.angle_gamma   90.00
#
_symmetry.space_group_name_H-M   'P 1'
#
loop_
_entity.id
_entity.type
_entity.pdbx_description
1 polymer ?
#
loop_
_entity_poly.entity_id
_entity_poly.type
_entity_poly.pdbx_seq_one_letter_code
_entity_poly.pdbx_strand_id
1 'polypeptide(L)' 'MQSIDWNQMSELGLIERINREVLHPLGLAVSRNPETGISDSIFIADDGVWEYPTDMPTTMMSNEDVRRKLAEMMKEIL' A
#
# COMPACT_ATOMS: atom_id res chain seq x y z
N MET A 1 -4.22 16.54 -14.43
CA MET A 1 -4.40 15.32 -13.62
C MET A 1 -3.13 15.12 -12.83
N GLN A 2 -3.21 15.01 -11.50
CA GLN A 2 -2.06 14.69 -10.64
C GLN A 2 -2.07 13.18 -10.37
N SER A 3 -0.89 12.60 -10.17
CA SER A 3 -0.69 11.18 -9.86
C SER A 3 0.27 11.03 -8.70
N ILE A 4 0.05 10.01 -7.89
CA ILE A 4 1.00 9.54 -6.89
C ILE A 4 1.51 8.14 -7.27
N ASP A 5 2.70 7.79 -6.83
CA ASP A 5 3.33 6.50 -7.08
C ASP A 5 3.00 5.48 -5.97
N TRP A 6 3.57 4.28 -6.09
CA TRP A 6 3.35 3.22 -5.10
C TRP A 6 4.06 3.49 -3.77
N ASN A 7 5.13 4.30 -3.73
CA ASN A 7 5.77 4.72 -2.48
C ASN A 7 4.83 5.61 -1.68
N GLN A 8 4.23 6.60 -2.34
CA GLN A 8 3.25 7.48 -1.74
C GLN A 8 1.99 6.69 -1.30
N MET A 9 1.54 5.72 -2.09
CA MET A 9 0.47 4.80 -1.66
C MET A 9 0.84 3.99 -0.41
N SER A 10 2.10 3.55 -0.31
CA SER A 10 2.61 2.87 0.89
C SER A 10 2.63 3.80 2.10
N GLU A 11 3.04 5.05 1.92
CA GLU A 11 3.08 6.06 2.98
C GLU A 11 1.69 6.47 3.50
N LEU A 12 0.65 6.26 2.69
CA LEU A 12 -0.75 6.41 3.07
C LEU A 12 -1.34 5.15 3.75
N GLY A 13 -0.54 4.09 3.90
CA GLY A 13 -0.99 2.80 4.43
C GLY A 13 -1.92 2.02 3.50
N LEU A 14 -2.08 2.47 2.25
CA LEU A 14 -3.07 1.92 1.32
C LEU A 14 -2.60 0.61 0.69
N ILE A 15 -1.29 0.39 0.52
CA ILE A 15 -0.76 -0.90 0.06
C ILE A 15 -1.09 -2.00 1.06
N GLU A 16 -0.82 -1.78 2.35
CA GLU A 16 -1.14 -2.76 3.39
C GLU A 16 -2.64 -3.03 3.44
N ARG A 17 -3.46 -1.98 3.31
CA ARG A 17 -4.91 -2.12 3.30
C ARG A 17 -5.42 -2.96 2.12
N ILE A 18 -4.94 -2.67 0.91
CA ILE A 18 -5.26 -3.47 -0.29
C ILE A 18 -4.84 -4.93 -0.09
N ASN A 19 -3.63 -5.13 0.43
CA ASN A 19 -3.11 -6.47 0.70
C ASN A 19 -3.97 -7.21 1.73
N ARG A 20 -4.20 -6.65 2.91
CA ARG A 20 -4.96 -7.31 3.98
C ARG A 20 -6.43 -7.53 3.63
N GLU A 21 -7.11 -6.51 3.10
CA GLU A 21 -8.56 -6.53 2.94
C GLU A 21 -9.00 -7.23 1.64
N VAL A 22 -8.17 -7.20 0.59
CA VAL A 22 -8.56 -7.69 -0.75
C VAL A 22 -7.70 -8.84 -1.23
N LEU A 23 -6.37 -8.70 -1.21
CA LEU A 23 -5.49 -9.63 -1.93
C LEU A 23 -5.11 -10.87 -1.09
N HIS A 24 -4.75 -10.69 0.17
CA HIS A 24 -4.35 -11.77 1.07
C HIS A 24 -5.42 -12.86 1.23
N PRO A 25 -6.74 -12.53 1.36
CA PRO A 25 -7.81 -13.54 1.36
C PRO A 25 -7.89 -14.38 0.09
N LEU A 26 -7.25 -13.94 -1.00
CA LEU A 26 -7.20 -14.62 -2.30
C LEU A 26 -5.83 -15.29 -2.54
N GLY A 27 -4.92 -15.28 -1.56
CA GLY A 27 -3.55 -15.76 -1.74
C GLY A 27 -2.70 -14.86 -2.64
N LEU A 28 -3.06 -13.57 -2.76
CA LEU A 28 -2.35 -12.59 -3.58
C LEU A 28 -1.69 -11.49 -2.72
N ALA A 29 -0.64 -10.85 -3.24
CA ALA A 29 -0.07 -9.64 -2.64
C ALA A 29 0.51 -8.69 -3.70
N VAL A 30 0.22 -7.39 -3.60
CA VAL A 30 0.84 -6.38 -4.45
C VAL A 30 2.24 -6.05 -3.96
N SER A 31 3.19 -5.97 -4.90
CA SER A 31 4.56 -5.56 -4.63
C SER A 31 4.72 -4.04 -4.66
N ARG A 32 5.84 -3.56 -4.15
CA ARG A 32 6.34 -2.22 -4.39
C ARG A 32 7.84 -2.25 -4.48
N ASN A 33 8.38 -1.59 -5.48
CA ASN A 33 9.78 -1.27 -5.57
C ASN A 33 10.05 0.10 -4.93
N PRO A 34 10.73 0.16 -3.77
CA PRO A 34 10.99 1.42 -3.08
C PRO A 34 11.91 2.36 -3.85
N GLU A 35 12.75 1.85 -4.75
CA GLU A 35 13.70 2.64 -5.52
C GLU A 35 13.02 3.35 -6.70
N THR A 36 12.00 2.72 -7.30
CA THR A 36 11.35 3.23 -8.52
C THR A 36 9.93 3.75 -8.31
N GLY A 37 9.29 3.42 -7.19
CA GLY A 37 7.88 3.77 -6.92
C GLY A 37 6.88 2.98 -7.76
N ILE A 38 7.30 1.87 -8.38
CA ILE A 38 6.47 1.01 -9.24
C ILE A 38 6.06 -0.27 -8.49
N SER A 39 4.88 -0.81 -8.80
CA SER A 39 4.54 -2.19 -8.46
C SER A 39 4.91 -3.10 -9.62
N ASP A 40 6.04 -3.80 -9.52
CA ASP A 40 6.56 -4.64 -10.61
C ASP A 40 5.74 -5.92 -10.83
N SER A 41 5.06 -6.42 -9.80
CA SER A 41 4.36 -7.71 -9.83
C SER A 41 3.25 -7.84 -8.79
N ILE A 42 2.39 -8.84 -8.99
CA ILE A 42 1.52 -9.43 -7.97
C ILE A 42 2.09 -10.80 -7.61
N PHE A 43 2.30 -11.05 -6.32
CA PHE A 43 2.77 -12.34 -5.82
C PHE A 43 1.58 -13.27 -5.54
N ILE A 44 1.82 -14.57 -5.69
CA ILE A 44 0.88 -15.65 -5.41
C ILE A 44 1.49 -16.48 -4.29
N ALA A 45 0.70 -16.77 -3.25
CA ALA A 45 1.13 -17.63 -2.15
C ALA A 45 1.17 -19.10 -2.59
N ASP A 46 2.23 -19.82 -2.21
CA ASP A 46 2.40 -21.24 -2.56
C ASP A 46 1.36 -22.14 -1.88
N ASP A 47 0.90 -21.76 -0.68
CA ASP A 47 -0.11 -22.44 0.12
C ASP A 47 -1.52 -21.81 -0.02
N GLY A 48 -1.64 -20.80 -0.88
CA GLY A 48 -2.89 -20.09 -1.13
C GLY A 48 -3.26 -19.01 -0.10
N VAL A 49 -2.41 -18.70 0.87
CA VAL A 49 -2.69 -17.69 1.91
C VAL A 49 -1.49 -16.75 2.11
N TRP A 50 -1.76 -15.44 2.17
CA TRP A 50 -0.76 -14.46 2.65
C TRP A 50 -1.14 -13.93 4.03
N GLU A 51 -0.20 -13.92 4.95
CA GLU A 51 -0.33 -13.24 6.24
C GLU A 51 0.88 -12.34 6.48
N TYR A 52 0.63 -11.10 6.91
CA TYR A 52 1.70 -10.28 7.45
C TYR A 52 2.12 -10.85 8.81
N PRO A 53 3.42 -10.76 9.18
CA PRO A 53 3.88 -11.13 10.53
C PRO A 53 3.08 -10.42 11.62
N THR A 54 2.77 -11.12 12.70
CA THR A 54 1.94 -10.58 13.80
C THR A 54 2.61 -9.45 14.58
N ASP A 55 3.93 -9.37 14.52
CA ASP A 55 4.77 -8.33 15.13
C ASP A 55 5.05 -7.15 14.20
N MET A 56 4.56 -7.20 12.96
CA MET A 56 4.70 -6.10 12.01
C MET A 56 3.76 -4.95 12.40
N PRO A 57 4.29 -3.73 12.64
CA PRO A 57 3.45 -2.58 12.91
C PRO A 57 2.61 -2.24 11.68
N THR A 58 1.32 -1.99 11.91
CA THR A 58 0.42 -1.52 10.86
C THR A 58 0.78 -0.08 10.45
N THR A 59 0.74 0.14 9.15
CA THR A 59 0.82 1.42 8.46
C THR A 59 -0.54 1.96 8.04
N MET A 60 -1.61 1.17 8.18
CA MET A 60 -2.95 1.55 7.76
C MET A 60 -3.42 2.81 8.48
N MET A 61 -3.85 3.80 7.69
CA MET A 61 -4.39 5.06 8.17
C MET A 61 -5.92 5.07 8.09
N SER A 62 -6.56 5.92 8.89
CA SER A 62 -7.99 6.20 8.72
C SER A 62 -8.24 6.92 7.39
N ASN A 63 -9.46 6.83 6.86
CA ASN A 63 -9.82 7.57 5.63
C ASN A 63 -9.62 9.09 5.79
N GLU A 64 -9.81 9.63 6.99
CA GLU A 64 -9.59 11.05 7.28
C GLU A 64 -8.10 11.40 7.22
N ASP A 65 -7.25 10.59 7.86
CA ASP A 65 -5.80 10.79 7.86
C ASP A 65 -5.20 10.63 6.46
N VAL A 66 -5.68 9.66 5.67
CA VAL A 66 -5.30 9.51 4.25
C VAL A 66 -5.63 10.78 3.47
N ARG A 67 -6.84 11.32 3.63
CA ARG A 67 -7.25 12.56 2.93
C ARG A 67 -6.40 13.76 3.36
N ARG A 68 -6.10 13.87 4.66
CA ARG A 68 -5.25 14.95 5.19
C ARG A 68 -3.83 14.86 4.64
N LYS A 69 -3.20 13.69 4.73
CA LYS A 69 -1.83 13.47 4.25
C LYS A 69 -1.71 13.61 2.74
N LEU A 70 -2.69 13.12 1.98
CA LEU A 70 -2.73 13.32 0.54
C LEU A 70 -2.84 14.82 0.18
N ALA A 71 -3.65 15.59 0.89
CA ALA A 71 -3.76 17.03 0.67
C ALA A 71 -2.45 17.77 1.01
N GLU A 72 -1.68 17.31 2.00
CA GLU A 72 -0.35 17.83 2.32
C GLU A 72 0.65 17.51 1.19
N MET A 73 0.73 16.25 0.75
CA MET A 73 1.57 15.82 -0.38
C MET A 73 1.30 16.64 -1.64
N MET A 74 0.03 16.92 -1.95
CA MET A 74 -0.33 17.69 -3.16
C MET A 74 0.01 19.18 -3.06
N LYS A 75 0.16 19.74 -1.85
CA LYS A 75 0.63 21.12 -1.66
C LYS A 75 2.12 21.25 -1.87
N GLU A 76 2.90 20.23 -1.55
CA GLU A 76 4.37 20.22 -1.72
C GLU A 76 4.80 20.08 -3.20
N ILE A 77 3.86 19.67 -4.07
CA ILE A 77 4.08 19.54 -5.52
C ILE A 77 3.84 20.88 -6.26
N LEU A 78 3.26 21.89 -5.59
CA LEU A 78 2.93 23.22 -6.13
C LEU A 78 3.91 24.29 -5.64
#